data_AF-Q5ZW13-F1
#
_entry.id   AF-Q5ZW13-F1
#
_cell.length_a   1.000
_cell.length_b   1.000
_cell.length_c   1.000
_cell.angle_alpha   90.00
_cell.angle_beta   90.00
_cell.angle_gamma   90.00
#
_symmetry.space_group_name_H-M   'P 1'
#
loop_
_entity.id
_entity.type
_entity.pdbx_description
1 polymer ?
#
loop_
_entity_poly.entity_id
_entity_poly.type
_entity_poly.pdbx_seq_one_letter_code
_entity_poly.pdbx_strand_id
1 'polypeptide(L)'
;MTLSDLLNNAATALIMAPIAIKIAQSAHLNVDSFLMAVAIGASCSFLTPIAHQNNTMVMGPGRYRFSDYFRLGLPLELIVIMASIRTILWVWPL
;
A
#
# COMPACT_ATOMS: atom_id res chain seq x y z
N MET A 1 -3.44 1.18 -0.50
CA MET A 1 -3.06 0.09 -1.42
C MET A 1 -3.67 0.39 -2.78
N THR A 2 -4.99 0.35 -2.96
CA THR A 2 -5.65 0.70 -4.24
C THR A 2 -5.42 2.12 -4.80
N LEU A 3 -5.20 3.14 -3.95
CA LEU A 3 -4.95 4.52 -4.44
C LEU A 3 -3.55 4.70 -5.03
N SER A 4 -2.54 3.93 -4.59
CA SER A 4 -1.21 3.93 -5.23
C SER A 4 -1.20 3.23 -6.59
N ASP A 5 -2.23 2.45 -6.92
CA ASP A 5 -2.35 1.88 -8.26
C ASP A 5 -2.75 2.91 -9.31
N LEU A 6 -3.18 4.11 -8.87
CA LEU A 6 -3.55 5.26 -9.70
C LEU A 6 -2.57 6.45 -9.58
N LEU A 7 -1.79 6.52 -8.50
CA LEU A 7 -0.86 7.59 -8.16
C LEU A 7 0.49 6.99 -7.72
N ASN A 8 1.61 7.61 -8.09
CA ASN A 8 2.93 7.21 -7.56
C ASN A 8 2.88 7.09 -6.02
N ASN A 9 3.42 5.98 -5.48
CA ASN A 9 3.55 5.66 -4.06
C ASN A 9 3.82 6.88 -3.15
N ALA A 10 4.75 7.75 -3.55
CA ALA A 10 5.09 8.96 -2.79
C ALA A 10 3.94 9.97 -2.70
N ALA A 11 3.17 10.16 -3.77
CA ALA A 11 2.01 11.05 -3.79
C ALA A 11 0.87 10.50 -2.93
N THR A 12 0.62 9.19 -3.00
CA THR A 12 -0.38 8.53 -2.14
C THR A 12 -0.03 8.67 -0.66
N ALA A 13 1.23 8.43 -0.29
CA ALA A 13 1.69 8.59 1.08
C ALA A 13 1.52 10.04 1.58
N LEU A 14 1.90 11.02 0.74
CA LEU A 14 1.80 12.44 1.08
C LEU A 14 0.35 12.90 1.30
N ILE A 15 -0.58 12.39 0.50
CA ILE A 15 -2.02 12.72 0.62
C ILE A 15 -2.66 12.00 1.80
N MET A 16 -2.32 10.72 2.02
CA MET A 16 -2.95 9.89 3.04
C MET A 16 -2.41 10.13 4.45
N ALA A 17 -1.13 10.53 4.60
CA ALA A 17 -0.53 10.79 5.90
C ALA A 17 -1.30 11.81 6.76
N PRO A 18 -1.66 13.02 6.29
CA PRO A 18 -2.42 13.97 7.09
C PRO A 18 -3.82 13.46 7.45
N ILE A 19 -4.46 12.67 6.57
CA ILE A 19 -5.76 12.07 6.83
C ILE A 19 -5.66 11.04 7.97
N ALA A 20 -4.66 10.17 7.90
CA ALA A 20 -4.40 9.15 8.90
C ALA A 20 -4.06 9.75 10.28
N ILE A 21 -3.27 10.82 10.32
CA ILE A 21 -2.98 11.57 11.55
C ILE A 21 -4.27 12.10 12.17
N LYS A 22 -5.15 12.74 11.38
CA LYS A 22 -6.42 13.27 11.90
C LYS A 22 -7.33 12.17 12.44
N ILE A 23 -7.41 11.03 11.76
CA ILE A 23 -8.22 9.89 12.21
C ILE A 23 -7.68 9.35 13.54
N ALA A 24 -6.36 9.15 13.66
CA ALA A 24 -5.75 8.68 14.90
C ALA A 24 -6.00 9.65 16.08
N GLN A 25 -5.84 10.96 15.83
CA GLN A 25 -6.12 12.00 16.83
C GLN A 25 -7.59 12.02 17.25
N SER A 26 -8.53 11.91 16.31
CA SER A 26 -9.97 11.86 16.60
C SER A 26 -10.38 10.59 17.33
N ALA A 27 -9.67 9.48 17.13
CA ALA A 27 -9.91 8.21 17.81
C ALA A 27 -9.17 8.10 19.16
N HIS A 28 -8.32 9.09 19.52
CA HIS A 28 -7.41 9.03 20.66
C HIS A 28 -6.47 7.81 20.66
N LEU A 29 -6.06 7.39 19.46
CA LEU A 29 -5.16 6.23 19.26
C LEU A 29 -3.76 6.70 18.84
N ASN A 30 -2.81 5.77 18.90
CA ASN A 30 -1.44 6.02 18.49
C ASN A 30 -1.32 6.40 17.00
N VAL A 31 -0.81 7.60 16.73
CA VAL A 31 -0.61 8.14 15.37
C VAL A 31 0.41 7.31 14.58
N ASP A 32 1.41 6.74 15.24
CA ASP A 32 2.48 5.98 14.58
C ASP A 32 1.93 4.71 13.90
N SER A 33 0.95 4.05 14.52
CA SER A 33 0.30 2.86 13.96
C SER A 33 -0.42 3.17 12.64
N PHE A 34 -1.09 4.34 12.58
CA PHE A 34 -1.80 4.79 11.39
C PHE A 34 -0.85 5.29 10.30
N LEU A 35 0.23 5.99 10.67
CA LEU A 35 1.27 6.38 9.72
C LEU A 35 1.98 5.19 9.12
N MET A 36 2.27 4.16 9.92
CA MET A 36 2.88 2.92 9.43
C MET A 36 1.93 2.16 8.51
N ALA A 37 0.62 2.13 8.81
CA ALA A 37 -0.39 1.56 7.92
C ALA A 37 -0.42 2.29 6.56
N VAL A 38 -0.32 3.62 6.55
CA VAL A 38 -0.21 4.41 5.31
C VAL A 38 1.10 4.11 4.57
N ALA A 39 2.23 4.08 5.26
CA ALA A 39 3.54 3.86 4.66
C ALA A 39 3.61 2.48 3.96
N ILE A 40 3.17 1.43 4.64
CA ILE A 40 3.10 0.09 4.06
C ILE A 40 2.06 0.05 2.93
N GLY A 41 0.88 0.60 3.17
CA GLY A 41 -0.21 0.61 2.20
C GLY A 41 0.08 1.42 0.93
N ALA A 42 0.94 2.43 1.00
CA ALA A 42 1.40 3.21 -0.14
C ALA A 42 2.55 2.52 -0.90
N SER A 43 3.30 1.63 -0.24
CA SER A 43 4.41 0.86 -0.83
C SER A 43 3.93 -0.40 -1.57
N CYS A 44 2.73 -0.89 -1.25
CA CYS A 44 2.16 -2.12 -1.79
C CYS A 44 1.31 -1.86 -3.03
N SER A 45 1.98 -1.73 -4.17
CA SER A 45 1.42 -1.35 -5.47
C SER A 45 1.55 -2.49 -6.47
N PHE A 46 0.74 -3.54 -6.26
CA PHE A 46 0.87 -4.82 -6.96
C PHE A 46 -0.23 -5.07 -8.01
N LEU A 47 -1.32 -4.32 -7.99
CA LEU A 47 -2.50 -4.66 -8.79
C LEU A 47 -2.43 -4.12 -10.21
N THR A 48 -1.70 -3.04 -10.45
CA THR A 48 -1.51 -2.50 -11.79
C THR A 48 -0.02 -2.37 -12.16
N PRO A 49 0.32 -2.58 -13.45
CA PRO A 49 1.67 -2.34 -13.94
C PRO A 49 2.04 -0.86 -13.92
N ILE A 50 1.05 0.04 -13.94
CA ILE A 50 1.22 1.50 -13.96
C ILE A 50 1.58 2.04 -12.56
N ALA A 51 1.20 1.31 -11.51
CA ALA A 51 1.40 1.71 -10.12
C ALA A 51 2.87 1.99 -9.77
N HIS A 52 3.81 1.28 -10.41
CA HIS A 52 5.24 1.49 -10.22
C HIS A 52 6.02 1.34 -11.52
N GLN A 53 6.98 2.25 -11.74
CA GLN A 53 7.84 2.26 -12.92
C GLN A 53 8.56 0.92 -13.18
N ASN A 54 8.97 0.20 -12.13
CA ASN A 54 9.59 -1.13 -12.25
C ASN A 54 8.61 -2.17 -12.84
N ASN A 55 7.34 -2.17 -12.44
CA ASN A 55 6.35 -3.12 -12.95
C ASN A 55 6.09 -2.88 -14.44
N THR A 56 6.00 -1.61 -14.86
CA THR A 56 5.87 -1.27 -16.29
C THR A 56 7.11 -1.69 -17.08
N MET A 57 8.32 -1.47 -16.55
CA MET A 57 9.57 -1.83 -17.23
C MET A 57 9.74 -3.34 -17.45
N VAL A 58 9.27 -4.17 -16.52
CA VAL A 58 9.36 -5.64 -16.62
C VAL A 58 8.25 -6.22 -17.50
N MET A 59 7.13 -5.52 -17.66
CA MET A 59 5.98 -6.01 -18.45
C MET A 59 6.33 -6.36 -19.90
N GLY A 60 7.11 -5.50 -20.57
CA GLY A 60 7.55 -5.71 -21.96
C GLY A 60 8.44 -6.95 -22.14
N PRO A 61 9.65 -6.99 -21.57
CA PRO A 61 10.57 -8.13 -21.70
C PRO A 61 10.06 -9.41 -21.02
N GLY A 62 9.23 -9.29 -19.96
CA GLY A 62 8.64 -10.42 -19.25
C GLY A 62 7.40 -11.02 -19.92
N ARG A 63 6.91 -10.43 -21.02
CA ARG A 63 5.66 -10.85 -21.73
C ARG A 63 4.43 -10.92 -20.81
N TYR A 64 4.43 -10.14 -19.72
CA TYR A 64 3.31 -10.08 -18.79
C TYR A 64 2.15 -9.28 -19.37
N ARG A 65 0.93 -9.75 -19.16
CA ARG A 65 -0.30 -9.04 -19.52
C ARG A 65 -0.81 -8.24 -18.32
N PHE A 66 -1.61 -7.21 -18.57
CA PHE A 66 -2.20 -6.38 -17.50
C PHE A 66 -3.02 -7.24 -16.51
N SER A 67 -3.70 -8.28 -17.01
CA SER A 67 -4.45 -9.24 -16.21
C SER A 67 -3.60 -10.07 -15.25
N ASP A 68 -2.32 -10.28 -15.55
CA ASP A 68 -1.44 -11.12 -14.74
C ASP A 68 -1.07 -10.42 -13.43
N TYR A 69 -0.90 -9.09 -13.49
CA TYR A 69 -0.68 -8.24 -12.31
C TYR A 69 -1.88 -8.27 -11.35
N PHE A 70 -3.10 -8.15 -11.86
CA PHE A 70 -4.27 -8.21 -11.00
C PHE A 70 -4.43 -9.60 -10.35
N ARG A 71 -4.20 -10.68 -11.12
CA ARG A 71 -4.38 -12.06 -10.65
C ARG A 71 -3.37 -12.49 -9.59
N LEU A 72 -2.12 -12.01 -9.70
CA LEU A 72 -1.05 -12.31 -8.74
C LEU A 72 -0.96 -11.27 -7.62
N GLY A 73 -1.25 -10.00 -7.94
CA GLY A 73 -1.18 -8.88 -7.03
C GLY A 73 -2.26 -8.93 -5.96
N LEU A 74 -3.49 -9.31 -6.29
CA LEU A 74 -4.59 -9.33 -5.32
C LEU A 74 -4.40 -10.37 -4.18
N PRO A 75 -3.98 -11.63 -4.45
CA PRO A 75 -3.58 -12.54 -3.38
C PRO A 75 -2.42 -12.02 -2.52
N LEU A 76 -1.43 -11.40 -3.16
CA LEU A 76 -0.26 -10.86 -2.47
C LEU A 76 -0.64 -9.68 -1.57
N GLU A 77 -1.50 -8.78 -2.06
CA GLU A 77 -2.04 -7.65 -1.30
C GLU A 77 -2.73 -8.14 -0.03
N LEU A 78 -3.53 -9.20 -0.13
CA LEU A 78 -4.23 -9.80 1.01
C LEU A 78 -3.27 -10.35 2.06
N ILE A 79 -2.22 -11.04 1.62
CA ILE A 79 -1.16 -11.55 2.52
C ILE A 79 -0.47 -10.40 3.23
N VAL A 80 -0.13 -9.34 2.50
CA VAL A 80 0.54 -8.18 3.07
C VAL A 80 -0.39 -7.46 4.05
N ILE A 81 -1.68 -7.29 3.75
CA ILE A 81 -2.65 -6.71 4.70
C ILE A 81 -2.63 -7.49 6.01
N MET A 82 -2.76 -8.82 5.95
CA MET A 82 -2.79 -9.68 7.13
C MET A 82 -1.50 -9.58 7.95
N ALA A 83 -0.34 -9.64 7.28
CA ALA A 83 0.96 -9.54 7.94
C ALA A 83 1.21 -8.14 8.53
N SER A 84 0.83 -7.09 7.81
CA SER A 84 1.06 -5.70 8.19
C SER A 84 0.22 -5.30 9.38
N ILE A 85 -1.09 -5.62 9.36
CA ILE A 85 -1.97 -5.36 10.50
C ILE A 85 -1.43 -6.07 11.74
N ARG A 86 -1.02 -7.34 11.61
CA ARG A 86 -0.49 -8.10 12.75
C ARG A 86 0.80 -7.49 13.30
N THR A 87 1.71 -7.06 12.44
CA THR A 87 3.01 -6.50 12.83
C THR A 87 2.85 -5.10 13.43
N ILE A 88 2.02 -4.25 12.82
CA ILE A 88 1.75 -2.89 13.31
C ILE A 88 1.15 -2.97 14.72
N LEU A 89 0.14 -3.81 14.95
CA LEU A 89 -0.47 -3.95 16.28
C LEU A 89 0.49 -4.51 17.33
N TRP A 90 1.50 -5.27 16.92
CA TRP A 90 2.48 -5.85 17.83
C TRP A 90 3.60 -4.87 18.22
N VAL A 91 4.03 -4.02 17.28
CA VAL A 91 5.12 -3.06 17.50
C VAL A 91 4.59 -1.70 17.98
N TRP A 92 3.46 -1.24 17.44
CA TRP A 92 2.77 -0.01 17.81
C TRP A 92 1.31 -0.33 18.21
N PRO A 93 1.10 -0.78 19.45
CA PRO A 93 -0.25 -0.97 19.98
C PRO A 93 -1.04 0.35 19.91
N LEU A 94 -2.34 0.22 19.60
CA LEU A 94 -3.28 1.32 19.39
C LEU A 94 -3.48 2.18 20.65
#